data_AF-A0A372JJX2-F1
#
_entry.id   AF-A0A372JJX2-F1
#
_cell.length_a   1.000
_cell.length_b   1.000
_cell.length_c   1.000
_cell.angle_alpha   90.00
_cell.angle_beta   90.00
_cell.angle_gamma   90.00
#
_symmetry.space_group_name_H-M   'P 1'
#
loop_
_entity.id
_entity.type
_entity.pdbx_description
1 polymer ?
#
loop_
_entity_poly.entity_id
_entity_poly.type
_entity_poly.pdbx_seq_one_letter_code
_entity_poly.pdbx_strand_id
1 'polypeptide(L)'
;MSGVPWDGPAWDDPELTRLAERLREAHRRVAPLPAADRRRLIRQLLAITDLAKRDADLAARRLDAFLSAREADFRSSPEAR
;
A
#
# COMPACT_ATOMS: atom_id res chain seq x y z
N MET A 1 16.55 35.52 15.32
CA MET A 1 16.48 34.05 15.44
C MET A 1 16.14 33.49 14.06
N SER A 2 17.15 33.09 13.28
CA SER A 2 16.90 32.37 12.02
C SER A 2 16.45 30.95 12.37
N GLY A 3 15.17 30.67 12.15
CA GLY A 3 14.68 29.30 12.10
C GLY A 3 15.27 28.67 10.86
N VAL A 4 16.26 27.79 11.05
CA VAL A 4 16.77 26.97 9.96
C VAL A 4 15.57 26.23 9.38
N PRO A 5 15.24 26.38 8.08
CA PRO A 5 14.21 25.55 7.48
C PRO A 5 14.67 24.11 7.63
N TRP A 6 13.92 23.34 8.40
CA TRP A 6 14.15 21.91 8.54
C TRP A 6 13.89 21.26 7.18
N ASP A 7 14.96 20.89 6.48
CA ASP A 7 14.90 20.25 5.15
C ASP A 7 14.47 18.77 5.20
N GLY A 8 13.93 18.31 6.34
CA GLY A 8 13.54 16.91 6.50
C GLY A 8 14.71 15.93 6.36
N PRO A 9 14.49 14.64 6.65
CA PRO A 9 15.21 13.63 5.91
C PRO A 9 14.74 13.76 4.45
N ALA A 10 15.68 13.99 3.53
CA ALA A 10 15.45 13.75 2.11
C ALA A 10 15.19 12.24 1.94
N TRP A 11 13.93 11.82 2.06
CA TRP A 11 13.46 10.51 1.64
C TRP A 11 13.44 10.45 0.09
N ASP A 12 14.48 11.00 -0.55
CA ASP A 12 14.68 11.13 -2.01
C ASP A 12 15.00 9.78 -2.68
N ASP A 13 14.49 8.69 -2.10
CA ASP A 13 14.40 7.45 -2.81
C ASP A 13 13.08 7.47 -3.60
N PRO A 14 13.13 7.66 -4.93
CA PRO A 14 11.94 7.68 -5.77
C PRO A 14 11.19 6.34 -5.73
N GLU A 15 11.87 5.23 -5.46
CA GLU A 15 11.24 3.92 -5.34
C GLU A 15 10.46 3.81 -4.03
N LEU A 16 11.01 4.30 -2.91
CA LEU A 16 10.26 4.38 -1.65
C LEU A 16 9.08 5.34 -1.74
N THR A 17 9.22 6.46 -2.45
CA THR A 17 8.14 7.41 -2.68
C THR A 17 7.01 6.77 -3.48
N ARG A 18 7.33 6.10 -4.60
CA ARG A 18 6.37 5.34 -5.40
C ARG A 18 5.72 4.25 -4.57
N LEU A 19 6.48 3.50 -3.77
CA LEU A 19 5.95 2.45 -2.90
C LEU A 19 4.94 3.03 -1.89
N ALA A 20 5.25 4.17 -1.27
CA ALA A 20 4.36 4.85 -0.34
C ALA A 20 3.05 5.32 -1.00
N GLU A 21 3.11 5.86 -2.21
CA GLU A 21 1.92 6.23 -2.99
C GLU A 21 1.04 5.01 -3.31
N ARG A 22 1.66 3.91 -3.74
CA ARG A 22 0.95 2.65 -4.03
C ARG A 22 0.32 2.05 -2.77
N LEU A 23 0.98 2.12 -1.62
CA LEU A 23 0.42 1.68 -0.34
C LEU A 23 -0.80 2.52 0.07
N ARG A 24 -0.74 3.85 -0.08
CA ARG A 24 -1.89 4.73 0.18
C ARG A 24 -3.06 4.39 -0.72
N GLU A 25 -2.81 4.17 -2.00
CA GLU A 25 -3.84 3.76 -2.95
C GLU A 25 -4.46 2.42 -2.58
N ALA A 26 -3.65 1.42 -2.21
CA ALA A 26 -4.15 0.14 -1.73
C ALA A 26 -5.04 0.29 -0.49
N HIS A 27 -4.65 1.14 0.46
CA HIS A 27 -5.49 1.48 1.63
C HIS A 27 -6.83 2.13 1.23
N ARG A 28 -6.83 3.07 0.27
CA ARG A 28 -8.07 3.71 -0.23
C ARG A 28 -9.02 2.69 -0.84
N ARG A 29 -8.52 1.71 -1.60
CA ARG A 29 -9.32 0.64 -2.21
C ARG A 29 -9.92 -0.33 -1.19
N VAL A 30 -9.27 -0.49 -0.03
CA VAL A 30 -9.71 -1.39 1.04
C VAL A 30 -10.73 -0.73 1.98
N ALA A 31 -10.69 0.61 2.12
CA ALA A 31 -11.58 1.37 3.00
C ALA A 31 -13.09 1.10 2.80
N PRO A 32 -13.65 1.04 1.57
CA PRO A 32 -15.08 0.85 1.36
C PRO A 32 -15.57 -0.60 1.55
N LEU A 33 -14.68 -1.57 1.78
CA LEU A 33 -15.04 -2.98 1.86
C LEU A 33 -15.76 -3.33 3.17
N PRO A 34 -16.56 -4.42 3.19
CA PRO A 34 -17.17 -4.96 4.40
C PRO A 34 -16.14 -5.21 5.51
N ALA A 35 -16.57 -5.06 6.77
CA ALA A 35 -15.66 -5.05 7.92
C ALA A 35 -14.82 -6.33 8.06
N ALA A 36 -15.39 -7.50 7.72
CA ALA A 36 -14.70 -8.78 7.77
C ALA A 36 -13.51 -8.83 6.80
N ASP A 37 -13.75 -8.47 5.54
CA ASP A 37 -12.72 -8.45 4.49
C ASP A 37 -11.71 -7.34 4.74
N ARG A 38 -12.20 -6.14 5.08
CA ARG A 38 -11.37 -4.97 5.40
C ARG A 38 -10.35 -5.29 6.49
N ARG A 39 -10.75 -5.97 7.58
CA ARG A 39 -9.84 -6.30 8.69
C ARG A 39 -8.76 -7.30 8.29
N ARG A 40 -9.06 -8.27 7.41
CA ARG A 40 -8.07 -9.19 6.86
C ARG A 40 -7.07 -8.44 5.96
N LEU A 41 -7.56 -7.58 5.08
CA LEU A 41 -6.75 -6.86 4.09
C LEU A 41 -5.87 -5.78 4.73
N ILE A 42 -6.37 -5.05 5.72
CA ILE A 42 -5.57 -4.09 6.49
C ILE A 42 -4.39 -4.79 7.17
N ARG A 43 -4.58 -5.99 7.74
CA ARG A 43 -3.48 -6.76 8.34
C ARG A 43 -2.42 -7.15 7.33
N GLN A 44 -2.83 -7.53 6.11
CA GLN A 44 -1.89 -7.82 5.02
C GLN A 44 -1.12 -6.55 4.60
N LEU A 45 -1.79 -5.41 4.45
CA LEU A 45 -1.15 -4.13 4.11
C LEU A 45 -0.17 -3.66 5.19
N LEU A 46 -0.49 -3.87 6.47
CA LEU A 46 0.43 -3.58 7.57
C LEU A 46 1.70 -4.44 7.50
N ALA A 47 1.57 -5.74 7.17
CA ALA A 47 2.72 -6.61 7.00
C ALA A 47 3.61 -6.18 5.82
N ILE A 48 3.01 -5.73 4.71
CA ILE A 48 3.77 -5.19 3.56
C ILE A 48 4.46 -3.88 3.93
N THR A 49 3.79 -3.00 4.68
CA THR A 49 4.37 -1.74 5.16
C THR A 49 5.53 -1.98 6.13
N ASP A 50 5.43 -2.97 7.01
CA ASP A 50 6.54 -3.31 7.91
C ASP A 50 7.73 -3.89 7.15
N LEU A 51 7.46 -4.73 6.16
CA LEU A 51 8.50 -5.26 5.28
C LEU A 51 9.21 -4.17 4.49
N ALA A 52 8.49 -3.15 4.00
CA ALA A 52 9.07 -2.04 3.25
C ALA A 52 10.17 -1.30 4.03
N LYS A 53 10.11 -1.31 5.37
CA LYS A 53 11.15 -0.71 6.23
C LYS A 53 12.47 -1.50 6.22
N ARG A 54 12.45 -2.77 5.78
CA ARG A 54 13.58 -3.70 5.82
C ARG A 54 14.03 -4.12 4.42
N ASP A 55 13.09 -4.24 3.49
CA ASP A 55 13.28 -4.69 2.12
C ASP A 55 12.19 -4.07 1.22
N ALA A 56 12.54 -2.96 0.58
CA ALA A 56 11.63 -2.20 -0.27
C ALA A 56 11.26 -2.94 -1.56
N ASP A 57 12.22 -3.64 -2.18
CA ASP A 57 12.01 -4.38 -3.43
C ASP A 57 11.04 -5.55 -3.22
N LEU A 58 11.23 -6.32 -2.14
CA LEU A 58 10.32 -7.41 -1.81
C LEU A 58 8.93 -6.90 -1.41
N ALA A 59 8.87 -5.76 -0.72
CA ALA A 59 7.59 -5.11 -0.41
C ALA A 59 6.84 -4.65 -1.66
N ALA A 60 7.54 -4.07 -2.64
CA ALA A 60 6.96 -3.71 -3.92
C ALA A 60 6.37 -4.92 -4.65
N ARG A 61 7.13 -6.03 -4.76
CA ARG A 61 6.65 -7.27 -5.38
C ARG A 61 5.43 -7.86 -4.66
N ARG A 62 5.41 -7.82 -3.32
CA ARG A 62 4.26 -8.29 -2.52
C ARG A 62 3.05 -7.39 -2.69
N LEU A 63 3.25 -6.08 -2.80
CA LEU A 63 2.19 -5.13 -3.08
C LEU A 63 1.59 -5.33 -4.48
N ASP A 64 2.43 -5.57 -5.48
CA ASP A 64 2.01 -5.95 -6.83
C ASP A 64 1.11 -7.20 -6.79
N ALA A 65 1.58 -8.29 -6.19
CA ALA A 65 0.80 -9.52 -6.07
C ALA A 65 -0.53 -9.31 -5.31
N PHE A 66 -0.52 -8.51 -4.25
CA PHE A 66 -1.74 -8.15 -3.51
C PHE A 66 -2.75 -7.42 -4.41
N LEU A 67 -2.30 -6.42 -5.18
CA LEU A 67 -3.17 -5.65 -6.07
C LEU A 67 -3.71 -6.51 -7.22
N SER A 68 -2.89 -7.38 -7.82
CA SER A 68 -3.31 -8.31 -8.86
C SER A 68 -4.34 -9.32 -8.35
N ALA A 69 -4.16 -9.86 -7.15
CA ALA A 69 -5.15 -10.74 -6.52
C ALA A 69 -6.49 -10.02 -6.32
N ARG A 70 -6.47 -8.76 -5.89
CA ARG A 70 -7.69 -7.95 -5.74
C ARG A 70 -8.39 -7.66 -7.06
N GLU A 71 -7.64 -7.38 -8.12
CA GLU A 71 -8.21 -7.20 -9.44
C GLU A 71 -8.82 -8.50 -9.98
N ALA A 72 -8.21 -9.65 -9.69
CA ALA A 72 -8.80 -10.95 -9.98
C ALA A 72 -10.10 -11.19 -9.18
N ASP A 73 -10.13 -10.91 -7.88
CA ASP A 73 -11.34 -11.01 -7.05
C ASP A 73 -12.47 -10.12 -7.59
N PHE A 74 -12.16 -8.89 -8.00
CA PHE A 74 -13.13 -7.97 -8.60
C PHE A 74 -13.68 -8.49 -9.93
N ARG A 75 -12.80 -8.98 -10.82
CA ARG A 75 -13.22 -9.57 -12.12
C ARG A 75 -13.99 -10.88 -11.95
N SER A 76 -13.72 -11.62 -10.87
CA SER A 76 -14.38 -12.88 -10.53
C SER A 76 -15.73 -12.69 -9.85
N SER A 77 -16.17 -11.44 -9.63
CA SER A 77 -17.49 -11.07 -9.14
C SER A 77 -18.35 -10.50 -10.29
N PRO A 78 -18.83 -11.32 -11.24
CA PRO A 78 -19.72 -10.89 -12.33
C PRO A 78 -21.18 -10.70 -11.89
N GLU A 79 -21.51 -10.70 -10.60
CA GLU A 79 -22.88 -10.55 -10.12
C GLU A 79 -23.36 -9.09 -10.12
N ALA A 80 -23.70 -8.62 -11.33
CA ALA A 80 -24.82 -7.71 -11.58
C ALA A 80 -25.18 -7.78 -13.08
N ARG A 81 -25.76 -8.90 -13.51
CA ARG A 81 -26.61 -8.92 -14.70
C ARG A 81 -27.77 -9.88 -14.51
#